data_AF-A0A6P4A925-F1
#
_entry.id   AF-A0A6P4A925-F1
#
_cell.length_a   1.000
_cell.length_b   1.000
_cell.length_c   1.000
_cell.angle_alpha   90.00
_cell.angle_beta   90.00
_cell.angle_gamma   90.00
#
_symmetry.space_group_name_H-M   'P 1'
#
loop_
_entity.id
_entity.type
_entity.pdbx_description
1 polymer ?
#
loop_
_entity_poly.entity_id
_entity_poly.type
_entity_poly.pdbx_seq_one_letter_code
_entity_poly.pdbx_strand_id
1 'polypeptide(L)'
;MELSSYSSFIHLQKPCSSPSCSNYSFSSSFSPFPIQIRQNNHKFTNPTSQNFRILAVAVDPQKELPENSPQRLLKELAERKRVTSPKKKVPPKRFILKPPLDDKKLAQRFLNSPQLSLKSFPLLSSCLPSSRLNNADKTWIDEYLLEAKQALGYPLEPSDRLGDENPAKQFDTLLYLAFQHPSCERTNARHVRSGHSRLCFLGQYVLELAFAEYFLQRYPREAPGPMRERVFAFIGKRNMPKWIKAASLQNLIFPYDDMDKMVRKDREPPVKSVFWALFGAIYLCFGMPEVYRVLFEVFGMDPESEDSQPKLRRQLEDVDYVSVEFEGNKLSWQDVAAYKPPEDALFVHPRLFRACVPPGMHRFRGNVWDYDSRPHVMRALRYPLEMTDRIPEITEARNIELGLGLQLCFLHPSKYKFEHPRFCYERLEYLGQKIQDLVMAERLLMKHLDAPGKWIQERHRRLLMNKFCGRYLRDKRLHQFIIYSEEVQDKYEHNRRLRNPATTAVQQALHGLSYTVYGKPDVRRLMFEVFDFEQIQPKAV
;
A
#
# COMPACT_ATOMS: atom_id res chain seq x y z
N MET A 1 46.20 -55.28 -25.40
CA MET A 1 45.65 -54.59 -26.57
C MET A 1 45.33 -53.17 -26.09
N GLU A 2 46.21 -52.17 -26.23
CA GLU A 2 46.73 -51.59 -27.49
C GLU A 2 45.60 -50.93 -28.30
N LEU A 3 45.65 -49.66 -28.74
CA LEU A 3 46.66 -48.56 -28.65
C LEU A 3 45.86 -47.23 -28.48
N SER A 4 46.20 -46.28 -27.60
CA SER A 4 47.00 -45.05 -27.87
C SER A 4 46.81 -44.43 -29.27
N SER A 5 46.63 -43.11 -29.44
CA SER A 5 47.58 -42.03 -29.08
C SER A 5 46.88 -40.66 -28.88
N TYR A 6 47.25 -39.81 -27.90
CA TYR A 6 48.34 -38.79 -27.89
C TYR A 6 48.20 -37.69 -28.97
N SER A 7 48.45 -36.40 -28.73
CA SER A 7 49.13 -35.63 -27.66
C SER A 7 48.57 -34.18 -27.60
N SER A 8 48.98 -33.17 -26.81
CA SER A 8 50.10 -32.90 -25.86
C SER A 8 49.69 -31.68 -24.97
N PHE A 9 49.92 -31.62 -23.65
CA PHE A 9 51.18 -31.24 -22.94
C PHE A 9 51.63 -29.76 -23.23
N ILE A 10 52.05 -28.87 -22.31
CA ILE A 10 52.62 -28.86 -20.92
C ILE A 10 52.20 -27.53 -20.22
N HIS A 11 51.54 -27.49 -19.05
CA HIS A 11 52.08 -27.47 -17.66
C HIS A 11 52.78 -26.16 -17.21
N LEU A 12 52.31 -25.54 -16.11
CA LEU A 12 53.19 -25.15 -14.97
C LEU A 12 52.41 -24.93 -13.66
N GLN A 13 53.08 -25.18 -12.53
CA GLN A 13 52.65 -24.90 -11.14
C GLN A 13 53.44 -23.67 -10.62
N LYS A 14 53.26 -23.03 -9.45
CA LYS A 14 52.55 -23.24 -8.14
C LYS A 14 52.51 -21.81 -7.47
N PRO A 15 52.28 -21.57 -6.15
CA PRO A 15 51.72 -22.37 -5.05
C PRO A 15 50.63 -21.64 -4.20
N CYS A 16 50.22 -22.29 -3.11
CA CYS A 16 49.20 -21.87 -2.14
C CYS A 16 49.59 -20.68 -1.23
N SER A 17 48.58 -20.02 -0.64
CA SER A 17 48.67 -19.56 0.76
C SER A 17 47.29 -19.47 1.46
N SER A 18 47.22 -20.15 2.60
CA SER A 18 46.29 -19.96 3.73
C SER A 18 47.01 -20.54 4.97
N PRO A 19 46.59 -20.31 6.23
CA PRO A 19 45.45 -19.55 6.74
C PRO A 19 45.84 -18.52 7.83
N SER A 20 44.87 -17.73 8.33
CA SER A 20 44.85 -17.29 9.74
C SER A 20 43.43 -16.91 10.19
N CYS A 21 43.18 -17.00 11.50
CA CYS A 21 41.83 -17.01 12.11
C CYS A 21 41.40 -15.66 12.71
N SER A 22 40.09 -15.59 13.00
CA SER A 22 39.44 -14.70 13.98
C SER A 22 39.35 -13.19 13.59
N ASN A 23 38.26 -12.45 13.83
CA ASN A 23 37.17 -12.65 14.79
C ASN A 23 35.79 -12.25 14.24
N TYR A 24 34.73 -12.86 14.78
CA TYR A 24 33.35 -12.46 14.55
C TYR A 24 33.00 -11.17 15.30
N SER A 25 32.31 -10.23 14.64
CA SER A 25 31.40 -9.31 15.33
C SER A 25 30.29 -8.80 14.40
N PHE A 26 29.14 -9.47 14.41
CA PHE A 26 27.92 -8.97 13.77
C PHE A 26 27.24 -7.95 14.69
N SER A 27 27.53 -6.66 14.54
CA SER A 27 26.73 -5.60 15.14
C SER A 27 25.56 -5.20 14.25
N SER A 28 24.37 -5.68 14.60
CA SER A 28 23.11 -5.29 13.97
C SER A 28 22.70 -3.87 14.40
N SER A 29 23.15 -2.87 13.65
CA SER A 29 22.89 -1.46 13.94
C SER A 29 21.79 -0.89 13.05
N PHE A 30 20.58 -0.77 13.59
CA PHE A 30 19.56 0.14 13.05
C PHE A 30 20.11 1.57 13.07
N SER A 31 20.16 2.23 11.91
CA SER A 31 20.48 3.66 11.83
C SER A 31 19.19 4.51 11.79
N PRO A 32 18.83 5.21 12.89
CA PRO A 32 17.92 6.34 12.80
C PRO A 32 18.63 7.52 12.13
N PHE A 33 17.93 8.28 11.29
CA PHE A 33 18.47 9.51 10.69
C PHE A 33 18.83 10.55 11.79
N PRO A 34 20.09 11.02 11.88
CA PRO A 34 20.44 12.13 12.76
C PRO A 34 20.27 13.47 12.03
N ILE A 35 19.46 14.35 12.61
CA ILE A 35 19.46 15.78 12.25
C ILE A 35 20.67 16.42 12.93
N GLN A 36 21.76 16.64 12.19
CA GLN A 36 22.92 17.37 12.72
C GLN A 36 22.73 18.88 12.61
N ILE A 37 22.39 19.50 13.73
CA ILE A 37 22.63 20.93 13.95
C ILE A 37 24.13 21.08 14.24
N ARG A 38 24.84 21.86 13.42
CA ARG A 38 26.26 22.20 13.67
C ARG A 38 26.37 23.16 14.85
N GLN A 39 27.02 22.73 15.92
CA GLN A 39 27.70 23.61 16.86
C GLN A 39 29.11 23.05 17.12
N ASN A 40 30.13 23.76 16.62
CA ASN A 40 31.52 23.46 16.91
C ASN A 40 31.87 24.01 18.30
N ASN A 41 32.35 23.16 19.21
CA ASN A 41 33.04 23.59 20.42
C ASN A 41 34.42 22.96 20.47
N HIS A 42 35.46 23.75 20.21
CA HIS A 42 36.84 23.35 20.46
C HIS A 42 37.13 23.42 21.97
N LYS A 43 37.79 22.39 22.50
CA LYS A 43 38.39 22.43 23.84
C LYS A 43 39.70 23.24 23.77
N PHE A 44 39.86 24.22 24.65
CA PHE A 44 41.15 24.86 24.90
C PHE A 44 41.64 24.58 26.32
N THR A 45 42.96 24.44 26.44
CA THR A 45 43.71 24.17 27.66
C THR A 45 44.17 25.47 28.34
N ASN A 46 44.12 25.50 29.67
CA ASN A 46 44.70 26.51 30.56
C ASN A 46 46.02 25.99 31.16
N PRO A 47 46.84 26.79 31.89
CA PRO A 47 46.92 28.26 32.00
C PRO A 47 48.36 28.83 31.94
N THR A 48 48.51 30.17 31.97
CA THR A 48 49.59 31.07 32.50
C THR A 48 49.55 32.39 31.68
N SER A 49 49.84 33.61 32.16
CA SER A 49 50.44 34.08 33.42
C SER A 49 49.93 35.48 33.87
N GLN A 50 50.08 35.74 35.17
CA GLN A 50 50.23 36.99 35.94
C GLN A 50 49.86 38.39 35.36
N ASN A 51 48.93 39.05 36.08
CA ASN A 51 48.96 40.42 36.62
C ASN A 51 49.66 41.57 35.85
N PHE A 52 48.89 42.64 35.53
CA PHE A 52 49.28 44.03 35.87
C PHE A 52 48.05 44.95 36.09
N ARG A 53 48.29 46.19 36.55
CA ARG A 53 47.37 46.99 37.38
C ARG A 53 46.46 47.97 36.61
N ILE A 54 45.25 48.13 37.15
CA ILE A 54 44.46 49.37 37.36
C ILE A 54 44.77 50.58 36.45
N LEU A 55 43.76 51.05 35.72
CA LEU A 55 43.48 52.48 35.52
C LEU A 55 41.97 52.68 35.35
N ALA A 56 41.41 53.71 36.01
CA ALA A 56 39.98 54.04 35.93
C ALA A 56 39.71 55.02 34.78
N VAL A 57 38.62 54.79 34.04
CA VAL A 57 38.07 55.76 33.07
C VAL A 57 36.55 55.82 33.27
N ALA A 58 36.01 57.03 33.16
CA ALA A 58 34.64 57.37 33.51
C ALA A 58 33.57 56.84 32.52
N VAL A 59 32.32 57.03 32.94
CA VAL A 59 31.06 56.51 32.37
C VAL A 59 30.78 56.99 30.95
N ASP A 60 30.14 56.12 30.16
CA ASP A 60 29.12 56.55 29.19
C ASP A 60 27.96 55.51 29.17
N PRO A 61 26.68 55.90 29.04
CA PRO A 61 25.53 55.10 29.51
C PRO A 61 24.96 54.11 28.47
N GLN A 62 25.76 53.66 27.51
CA GLN A 62 25.35 52.73 26.46
C GLN A 62 26.34 51.57 26.30
N LYS A 63 26.30 50.61 27.23
CA LYS A 63 26.86 49.26 27.03
C LYS A 63 25.82 48.20 27.31
N GLU A 64 25.62 47.31 26.34
CA GLU A 64 24.81 46.11 26.53
C GLU A 64 25.38 45.28 27.68
N LEU A 65 24.51 44.78 28.55
CA LEU A 65 24.89 43.92 29.66
C LEU A 65 25.58 42.65 29.10
N PRO A 66 26.70 42.18 29.67
CA PRO A 66 27.37 40.98 29.17
C PRO A 66 26.44 39.77 29.21
N GLU A 67 26.59 38.87 28.21
CA GLU A 67 25.62 37.79 27.91
C GLU A 67 25.29 36.91 29.13
N ASN A 68 26.28 36.63 29.99
CA ASN A 68 26.13 35.78 31.17
C ASN A 68 25.71 36.54 32.45
N SER A 69 25.25 37.80 32.37
CA SER A 69 24.81 38.53 33.56
C SER A 69 23.38 38.13 34.01
N PRO A 70 23.16 37.84 35.31
CA PRO A 70 21.84 37.48 35.82
C PRO A 70 20.82 38.61 35.67
N GLN A 71 21.28 39.88 35.65
CA GLN A 71 20.44 41.05 35.41
C GLN A 71 19.90 41.10 33.97
N ARG A 72 20.68 40.71 32.96
CA ARG A 72 20.19 40.57 31.57
C ARG A 72 19.16 39.45 31.45
N LEU A 73 19.41 38.33 32.13
CA LEU A 73 18.50 37.17 32.14
C LEU A 73 17.16 37.50 32.84
N LEU A 74 17.18 38.27 33.93
CA LEU A 74 15.98 38.82 34.57
C LEU A 74 15.24 39.82 33.66
N LYS A 75 15.97 40.64 32.89
CA LYS A 75 15.38 41.58 31.93
C LYS A 75 14.74 40.86 30.74
N GLU A 76 15.39 39.84 30.18
CA GLU A 76 14.80 38.93 29.18
C GLU A 76 13.57 38.20 29.73
N LEU A 77 13.59 37.71 30.96
CA LEU A 77 12.42 37.06 31.57
C LEU A 77 11.27 38.05 31.82
N ALA A 78 11.58 39.32 32.14
CA ALA A 78 10.58 40.38 32.23
C ALA A 78 10.00 40.74 30.84
N GLU A 79 10.82 40.77 29.79
CA GLU A 79 10.39 40.99 28.41
C GLU A 79 9.57 39.80 27.88
N ARG A 80 9.98 38.56 28.14
CA ARG A 80 9.19 37.34 27.83
C ARG A 80 7.88 37.29 28.63
N LYS A 81 7.83 37.86 29.85
CA LYS A 81 6.57 38.09 30.59
C LYS A 81 5.71 39.23 30.01
N ARG A 82 6.30 40.23 29.33
CA ARG A 82 5.55 41.24 28.55
C ARG A 82 5.04 40.66 27.22
N VAL A 83 5.79 39.74 26.61
CA VAL A 83 5.32 38.87 25.53
C VAL A 83 4.48 37.71 26.11
N THR A 84 3.48 38.04 26.93
CA THR A 84 2.32 37.17 27.05
C THR A 84 1.79 36.88 25.66
N SER A 85 1.46 35.62 25.39
CA SER A 85 0.78 35.17 24.18
C SER A 85 -0.24 36.21 23.72
N PRO A 86 -0.27 36.57 22.41
CA PRO A 86 -1.09 37.68 21.95
C PRO A 86 -2.51 37.45 22.44
N LYS A 87 -3.01 38.37 23.29
CA LYS A 87 -4.36 38.27 23.88
C LYS A 87 -5.27 37.90 22.73
N LYS A 88 -5.79 36.67 22.73
CA LYS A 88 -6.69 36.21 21.67
C LYS A 88 -7.81 37.23 21.67
N LYS A 89 -7.85 38.10 20.65
CA LYS A 89 -9.06 38.85 20.33
C LYS A 89 -10.09 37.76 20.19
N VAL A 90 -10.98 37.63 21.17
CA VAL A 90 -12.07 36.67 21.12
C VAL A 90 -12.73 36.99 19.79
N PRO A 91 -12.71 36.07 18.80
CA PRO A 91 -13.32 36.36 17.52
C PRO A 91 -14.75 36.79 17.85
N PRO A 92 -15.27 37.87 17.23
CA PRO A 92 -16.62 38.34 17.53
C PRO A 92 -17.55 37.14 17.48
N LYS A 93 -18.52 37.05 18.41
CA LYS A 93 -19.46 35.91 18.54
C LYS A 93 -20.45 35.81 17.34
N ARG A 94 -19.95 35.95 16.12
CA ARG A 94 -20.56 35.48 14.89
C ARG A 94 -20.48 33.95 14.88
N PHE A 95 -21.48 33.32 15.50
CA PHE A 95 -22.00 32.02 15.10
C PHE A 95 -20.92 31.00 14.68
N ILE A 96 -20.05 30.61 15.62
CA ILE A 96 -19.04 29.53 15.41
C ILE A 96 -19.76 28.21 15.07
N LEU A 97 -20.95 28.02 15.64
CA LEU A 97 -21.97 27.17 15.06
C LEU A 97 -22.63 27.97 13.93
N LYS A 98 -22.41 27.57 12.67
CA LYS A 98 -23.44 27.80 11.64
C LYS A 98 -24.76 27.30 12.23
N PRO A 99 -25.88 28.05 12.11
CA PRO A 99 -27.17 27.49 12.52
C PRO A 99 -27.32 26.11 11.87
N PRO A 100 -27.86 25.10 12.59
CA PRO A 100 -28.06 23.78 12.02
C PRO A 100 -28.76 23.96 10.67
N LEU A 101 -28.25 23.26 9.65
CA LEU A 101 -28.85 23.32 8.32
C LEU A 101 -30.31 22.93 8.50
N ASP A 102 -31.22 23.88 8.25
CA ASP A 102 -32.68 23.68 8.20
C ASP A 102 -32.97 22.28 7.68
N ASP A 103 -33.54 21.44 8.54
CA ASP A 103 -33.58 19.98 8.32
C ASP A 103 -34.25 19.64 6.98
N LYS A 104 -35.17 20.48 6.51
CA LYS A 104 -35.79 20.38 5.18
C LYS A 104 -34.77 20.58 4.06
N LYS A 105 -33.89 21.59 4.16
CA LYS A 105 -32.81 21.85 3.19
C LYS A 105 -31.71 20.80 3.26
N LEU A 106 -31.45 20.22 4.44
CA LEU A 106 -30.52 19.11 4.60
C LEU A 106 -31.09 17.81 3.97
N ALA A 107 -32.34 17.47 4.26
CA ALA A 107 -33.03 16.33 3.65
C ALA A 107 -33.12 16.47 2.12
N GLN A 108 -33.48 17.64 1.61
CA GLN A 108 -33.47 17.93 0.17
C GLN A 108 -32.08 17.77 -0.46
N ARG A 109 -31.00 18.12 0.25
CA ARG A 109 -29.63 17.88 -0.24
C ARG A 109 -29.30 16.40 -0.34
N PHE A 110 -29.67 15.60 0.66
CA PHE A 110 -29.44 14.15 0.61
C PHE A 110 -30.25 13.48 -0.50
N LEU A 111 -31.55 13.80 -0.63
CA LEU A 111 -32.42 13.27 -1.69
C LEU A 111 -31.95 13.63 -3.10
N ASN A 112 -31.34 14.81 -3.28
CA ASN A 112 -30.81 15.26 -4.57
C ASN A 112 -29.32 14.94 -4.80
N SER A 113 -28.65 14.26 -3.86
CA SER A 113 -27.21 13.99 -3.93
C SER A 113 -26.93 12.80 -4.85
N PRO A 114 -26.11 12.98 -5.91
CA PRO A 114 -25.59 11.85 -6.70
C PRO A 114 -24.87 10.80 -5.84
N GLN A 115 -24.36 11.16 -4.66
CA GLN A 115 -23.70 10.19 -3.78
C GLN A 115 -24.63 9.11 -3.20
N LEU A 116 -25.94 9.32 -3.26
CA LEU A 116 -26.95 8.43 -2.68
C LEU A 116 -27.94 7.88 -3.73
N SER A 117 -27.70 8.11 -5.02
CA SER A 117 -28.64 7.70 -6.09
C SER A 117 -28.56 6.20 -6.41
N LEU A 118 -27.38 5.57 -6.33
CA LEU A 118 -27.17 4.21 -6.82
C LEU A 118 -27.19 3.19 -5.68
N LYS A 119 -28.36 2.58 -5.45
CA LYS A 119 -28.57 1.55 -4.43
C LYS A 119 -27.89 0.22 -4.76
N SER A 120 -27.83 -0.17 -6.03
CA SER A 120 -27.15 -1.37 -6.53
C SER A 120 -25.62 -1.27 -6.42
N PHE A 121 -25.06 -0.07 -6.56
CA PHE A 121 -23.61 0.19 -6.55
C PHE A 121 -23.19 1.17 -5.44
N PRO A 122 -23.34 0.83 -4.14
CA PRO A 122 -23.12 1.77 -3.03
C PRO A 122 -21.69 2.32 -2.97
N LEU A 123 -20.69 1.52 -3.37
CA LEU A 123 -19.30 1.97 -3.46
C LEU A 123 -19.10 3.02 -4.55
N LEU A 124 -19.63 2.78 -5.76
CA LEU A 124 -19.58 3.73 -6.88
C LEU A 124 -20.34 5.00 -6.51
N SER A 125 -21.56 4.86 -5.99
CA SER A 125 -22.38 5.94 -5.46
C SER A 125 -21.57 6.82 -4.51
N SER A 126 -20.85 6.22 -3.56
CA SER A 126 -20.03 6.98 -2.61
C SER A 126 -18.92 7.84 -3.24
N CYS A 127 -18.48 7.56 -4.47
CA CYS A 127 -17.43 8.31 -5.18
C CYS A 127 -17.97 9.39 -6.13
N LEU A 128 -19.29 9.42 -6.39
CA LEU A 128 -19.95 10.50 -7.13
C LEU A 128 -19.85 11.86 -6.39
N PRO A 129 -20.11 13.00 -7.07
CA PRO A 129 -20.05 14.30 -6.42
C PRO A 129 -21.26 14.49 -5.49
N SER A 130 -21.07 15.13 -4.33
CA SER A 130 -22.13 15.33 -3.33
C SER A 130 -23.23 16.34 -3.74
N SER A 131 -23.06 16.99 -4.89
CA SER A 131 -24.07 17.79 -5.56
C SER A 131 -23.92 17.62 -7.08
N ARG A 132 -24.99 17.89 -7.83
CA ARG A 132 -24.95 17.85 -9.29
C ARG A 132 -23.90 18.81 -9.86
N LEU A 133 -23.32 18.42 -10.99
CA LEU A 133 -22.37 19.22 -11.75
C LEU A 133 -23.01 20.52 -12.26
N ASN A 134 -22.24 21.60 -12.24
CA ASN A 134 -22.66 22.93 -12.70
C ASN A 134 -22.38 23.12 -14.20
N ASN A 135 -22.78 24.26 -14.77
CA ASN A 135 -22.62 24.50 -16.22
C ASN A 135 -21.16 24.54 -16.68
N ALA A 136 -20.22 25.05 -15.87
CA ALA A 136 -18.79 25.06 -16.22
C ALA A 136 -18.15 23.66 -16.12
N ASP A 137 -18.69 22.80 -15.25
CA ASP A 137 -18.29 21.39 -15.19
C ASP A 137 -18.76 20.65 -16.47
N LYS A 138 -19.96 20.99 -16.96
CA LYS A 138 -20.49 20.44 -18.22
C LYS A 138 -19.72 20.91 -19.45
N THR A 139 -19.41 22.21 -19.57
CA THR A 139 -18.61 22.69 -20.71
C THR A 139 -17.24 22.02 -20.77
N TRP A 140 -16.60 21.73 -19.62
CA TRP A 140 -15.37 20.92 -19.62
C TRP A 140 -15.62 19.51 -20.16
N ILE A 141 -16.73 18.87 -19.78
CA ILE A 141 -17.10 17.53 -20.28
C ILE A 141 -17.29 17.58 -21.79
N ASP A 142 -18.04 18.55 -22.30
CA ASP A 142 -18.34 18.69 -23.72
C ASP A 142 -17.06 18.99 -24.55
N GLU A 143 -16.12 19.76 -24.01
CA GLU A 143 -14.85 20.13 -24.68
C GLU A 143 -13.77 19.04 -24.62
N TYR A 144 -13.57 18.39 -23.47
CA TYR A 144 -12.34 17.62 -23.17
C TYR A 144 -12.57 16.12 -22.95
N LEU A 145 -13.80 15.66 -22.71
CA LEU A 145 -14.05 14.25 -22.43
C LEU A 145 -13.73 13.34 -23.63
N LEU A 146 -13.92 13.84 -24.86
CA LEU A 146 -13.65 13.08 -26.08
C LEU A 146 -12.14 12.80 -26.24
N GLU A 147 -11.28 13.78 -25.96
CA GLU A 147 -9.81 13.60 -25.94
C GLU A 147 -9.42 12.52 -24.93
N ALA A 148 -9.97 12.59 -23.70
CA ALA A 148 -9.73 11.60 -22.66
C ALA A 148 -10.20 10.19 -23.05
N LYS A 149 -11.40 10.05 -23.62
CA LYS A 149 -11.96 8.78 -24.08
C LYS A 149 -11.14 8.18 -25.22
N GLN A 150 -10.78 8.98 -26.21
CA GLN A 150 -9.97 8.57 -27.35
C GLN A 150 -8.59 8.07 -26.90
N ALA A 151 -7.91 8.83 -26.04
CA ALA A 151 -6.61 8.46 -25.47
C ALA A 151 -6.66 7.15 -24.66
N LEU A 152 -7.78 6.83 -24.03
CA LEU A 152 -7.98 5.62 -23.22
C LEU A 152 -8.59 4.43 -23.99
N GLY A 153 -8.94 4.62 -25.27
CA GLY A 153 -9.58 3.60 -26.11
C GLY A 153 -11.03 3.30 -25.77
N TYR A 154 -11.77 4.26 -25.20
CA TYR A 154 -13.20 4.12 -24.88
C TYR A 154 -14.12 4.63 -26.00
N PRO A 155 -15.37 4.11 -26.11
CA PRO A 155 -16.37 4.64 -27.02
C PRO A 155 -16.62 6.13 -26.79
N LEU A 156 -16.62 6.92 -27.86
CA LEU A 156 -16.80 8.38 -27.80
C LEU A 156 -18.23 8.80 -27.43
N GLU A 157 -19.20 7.92 -27.63
CA GLU A 157 -20.61 8.17 -27.28
C GLU A 157 -20.80 8.47 -25.78
N PRO A 158 -21.79 9.30 -25.39
CA PRO A 158 -22.09 9.59 -23.99
C PRO A 158 -22.52 8.33 -23.22
N SER A 159 -21.92 8.12 -22.04
CA SER A 159 -22.24 6.99 -21.16
C SER A 159 -23.67 7.03 -20.63
N ASP A 160 -24.34 8.18 -20.65
CA ASP A 160 -25.74 8.34 -20.25
C ASP A 160 -26.72 7.47 -21.06
N ARG A 161 -26.33 7.02 -22.26
CA ARG A 161 -27.13 6.08 -23.08
C ARG A 161 -27.14 4.64 -22.53
N LEU A 162 -26.30 4.32 -21.56
CA LEU A 162 -26.29 3.02 -20.89
C LEU A 162 -27.45 2.92 -19.89
N GLY A 163 -27.97 1.69 -19.70
CA GLY A 163 -29.02 1.41 -18.72
C GLY A 163 -28.56 1.69 -17.28
N ASP A 164 -29.51 1.99 -16.39
CA ASP A 164 -29.21 2.38 -15.00
C ASP A 164 -28.52 1.29 -14.16
N GLU A 165 -28.68 0.02 -14.55
CA GLU A 165 -27.98 -1.12 -13.93
C GLU A 165 -26.52 -1.28 -14.40
N ASN A 166 -26.05 -0.48 -15.36
CA ASN A 166 -24.65 -0.53 -15.82
C ASN A 166 -23.79 0.52 -15.09
N PRO A 167 -22.80 0.13 -14.26
CA PRO A 167 -21.94 1.08 -13.55
C PRO A 167 -21.11 1.98 -14.49
N ALA A 168 -20.88 1.56 -15.74
CA ALA A 168 -20.23 2.37 -16.76
C ALA A 168 -21.05 3.59 -17.21
N LYS A 169 -22.35 3.67 -16.88
CA LYS A 169 -23.16 4.87 -17.09
C LYS A 169 -22.54 6.11 -16.43
N GLN A 170 -21.93 5.94 -15.26
CA GLN A 170 -21.32 7.03 -14.50
C GLN A 170 -19.88 7.37 -14.94
N PHE A 171 -19.34 6.65 -15.93
CA PHE A 171 -17.92 6.75 -16.29
C PHE A 171 -17.53 8.18 -16.67
N ASP A 172 -18.35 8.87 -17.46
CA ASP A 172 -18.11 10.25 -17.90
C ASP A 172 -17.98 11.23 -16.72
N THR A 173 -18.84 11.08 -15.71
CA THR A 173 -18.78 11.88 -14.47
C THR A 173 -17.54 11.54 -13.64
N LEU A 174 -17.17 10.27 -13.52
CA LEU A 174 -15.98 9.86 -12.75
C LEU A 174 -14.68 10.21 -13.47
N LEU A 175 -14.65 10.15 -14.81
CA LEU A 175 -13.51 10.54 -15.64
C LEU A 175 -13.30 12.05 -15.58
N TYR A 176 -14.36 12.86 -15.67
CA TYR A 176 -14.31 14.29 -15.35
C TYR A 176 -13.65 14.51 -13.98
N LEU A 177 -14.19 13.91 -12.91
CA LEU A 177 -13.66 14.06 -11.55
C LEU A 177 -12.19 13.60 -11.42
N ALA A 178 -11.74 12.63 -12.21
CA ALA A 178 -10.37 12.16 -12.18
C ALA A 178 -9.36 13.25 -12.59
N PHE A 179 -9.71 14.14 -13.52
CA PHE A 179 -8.84 15.24 -13.95
C PHE A 179 -8.90 16.49 -13.05
N GLN A 180 -9.91 16.63 -12.19
CA GLN A 180 -10.10 17.82 -11.35
C GLN A 180 -9.22 17.85 -10.08
N HIS A 181 -7.90 17.83 -10.27
CA HIS A 181 -6.91 17.84 -9.19
C HIS A 181 -6.87 19.18 -8.42
N PRO A 182 -6.40 19.22 -7.16
CA PRO A 182 -6.46 20.42 -6.32
C PRO A 182 -5.65 21.63 -6.80
N SER A 183 -4.74 21.46 -7.75
CA SER A 183 -3.96 22.54 -8.36
C SER A 183 -4.55 23.03 -9.69
N CYS A 184 -5.68 22.45 -10.14
CA CYS A 184 -6.39 22.90 -11.33
C CYS A 184 -7.14 24.20 -11.02
N GLU A 185 -6.77 25.30 -11.68
CA GLU A 185 -7.42 26.61 -11.48
C GLU A 185 -8.90 26.60 -11.85
N ARG A 186 -9.28 25.75 -12.81
CA ARG A 186 -10.61 25.72 -13.44
C ARG A 186 -11.73 25.31 -12.49
N THR A 187 -11.45 24.58 -11.39
CA THR A 187 -12.53 24.08 -10.52
C THR A 187 -12.24 24.14 -9.02
N ASN A 188 -12.61 25.27 -8.42
CA ASN A 188 -12.59 25.47 -6.96
C ASN A 188 -13.77 24.80 -6.20
N ALA A 189 -14.74 24.21 -6.90
CA ALA A 189 -15.93 23.62 -6.31
C ALA A 189 -15.60 22.52 -5.27
N ARG A 190 -16.25 22.56 -4.10
CA ARG A 190 -15.95 21.62 -3.00
C ARG A 190 -16.33 20.18 -3.33
N HIS A 191 -17.47 19.96 -4.00
CA HIS A 191 -17.95 18.62 -4.34
C HIS A 191 -17.01 17.94 -5.35
N VAL A 192 -16.55 18.68 -6.37
CA VAL A 192 -15.56 18.22 -7.36
C VAL A 192 -14.24 17.84 -6.69
N ARG A 193 -13.62 18.75 -5.94
CA ARG A 193 -12.36 18.47 -5.22
C ARG A 193 -12.49 17.30 -4.24
N SER A 194 -13.66 17.12 -3.62
CA SER A 194 -13.95 15.95 -2.79
C SER A 194 -13.98 14.67 -3.64
N GLY A 195 -14.75 14.65 -4.72
CA GLY A 195 -14.85 13.52 -5.66
C GLY A 195 -13.49 13.07 -6.19
N HIS A 196 -12.71 14.00 -6.77
CA HIS A 196 -11.34 13.74 -7.21
C HIS A 196 -10.49 13.10 -6.09
N SER A 197 -10.51 13.67 -4.89
CA SER A 197 -9.71 13.17 -3.77
C SER A 197 -10.13 11.77 -3.30
N ARG A 198 -11.41 11.41 -3.44
CA ARG A 198 -11.96 10.08 -3.09
C ARG A 198 -11.56 9.03 -4.12
N LEU A 199 -11.64 9.37 -5.41
CA LEU A 199 -11.15 8.52 -6.51
C LEU A 199 -9.63 8.29 -6.40
N CYS A 200 -8.86 9.36 -6.17
CA CYS A 200 -7.40 9.29 -5.94
C CYS A 200 -7.04 8.39 -4.74
N PHE A 201 -7.80 8.47 -3.66
CA PHE A 201 -7.64 7.59 -2.49
C PHE A 201 -7.91 6.12 -2.83
N LEU A 202 -9.00 5.81 -3.55
CA LEU A 202 -9.34 4.43 -3.93
C LEU A 202 -8.30 3.84 -4.91
N GLY A 203 -8.03 4.57 -5.99
CA GLY A 203 -7.21 4.08 -7.10
C GLY A 203 -5.74 3.83 -6.74
N GLN A 204 -5.22 4.46 -5.67
CA GLN A 204 -3.94 4.05 -5.08
C GLN A 204 -3.92 2.54 -4.78
N TYR A 205 -4.92 2.04 -4.05
CA TYR A 205 -4.93 0.65 -3.55
C TYR A 205 -5.36 -0.34 -4.63
N VAL A 206 -6.20 0.09 -5.57
CA VAL A 206 -6.50 -0.67 -6.80
C VAL A 206 -5.21 -0.98 -7.56
N LEU A 207 -4.38 0.03 -7.82
CA LEU A 207 -3.11 -0.13 -8.53
C LEU A 207 -2.12 -0.99 -7.75
N GLU A 208 -1.98 -0.75 -6.43
CA GLU A 208 -1.07 -1.56 -5.60
C GLU A 208 -1.49 -3.04 -5.52
N LEU A 209 -2.80 -3.34 -5.58
CA LEU A 209 -3.30 -4.73 -5.67
C LEU A 209 -3.08 -5.32 -7.05
N ALA A 210 -3.44 -4.60 -8.13
CA ALA A 210 -3.30 -5.09 -9.50
C ALA A 210 -1.85 -5.49 -9.82
N PHE A 211 -0.88 -4.64 -9.49
CA PHE A 211 0.53 -4.99 -9.67
C PHE A 211 1.00 -6.13 -8.76
N ALA A 212 0.46 -6.26 -7.54
CA ALA A 212 0.81 -7.38 -6.67
C ALA A 212 0.31 -8.71 -7.23
N GLU A 213 -0.96 -8.79 -7.64
CA GLU A 213 -1.54 -9.97 -8.31
C GLU A 213 -0.77 -10.34 -9.59
N TYR A 214 -0.46 -9.35 -10.43
CA TYR A 214 0.26 -9.56 -11.68
C TYR A 214 1.68 -10.09 -11.45
N PHE A 215 2.50 -9.42 -10.63
CA PHE A 215 3.88 -9.83 -10.41
C PHE A 215 4.02 -11.12 -9.60
N LEU A 216 3.10 -11.42 -8.69
CA LEU A 216 3.07 -12.71 -8.00
C LEU A 216 2.93 -13.86 -8.99
N GLN A 217 2.04 -13.73 -9.99
CA GLN A 217 1.79 -14.74 -11.01
C GLN A 217 2.87 -14.77 -12.10
N ARG A 218 3.39 -13.62 -12.55
CA ARG A 218 4.44 -13.56 -13.58
C ARG A 218 5.82 -14.01 -13.08
N TYR A 219 6.13 -13.76 -11.80
CA TYR A 219 7.40 -14.14 -11.19
C TYR A 219 7.17 -15.01 -9.92
N PRO A 220 6.70 -16.27 -10.09
CA PRO A 220 6.33 -17.12 -8.96
C PRO A 220 7.52 -17.55 -8.08
N ARG A 221 8.74 -17.52 -8.63
CA ARG A 221 9.99 -17.81 -7.90
C ARG A 221 10.59 -16.59 -7.18
N GLU A 222 10.25 -15.36 -7.58
CA GLU A 222 10.81 -14.16 -6.93
C GLU A 222 10.23 -13.93 -5.52
N ALA A 223 11.03 -13.38 -4.61
CA ALA A 223 10.52 -12.91 -3.33
C ALA A 223 9.68 -11.61 -3.49
N PRO A 224 8.79 -11.27 -2.53
CA PRO A 224 8.02 -10.02 -2.57
C PRO A 224 8.86 -8.72 -2.55
N GLY A 225 10.15 -8.80 -2.20
CA GLY A 225 11.08 -7.66 -2.22
C GLY A 225 11.28 -7.09 -3.63
N PRO A 226 11.86 -7.86 -4.56
CA PRO A 226 11.91 -7.55 -6.00
C PRO A 226 10.59 -7.01 -6.57
N MET A 227 9.45 -7.67 -6.28
CA MET A 227 8.14 -7.24 -6.78
C MET A 227 7.79 -5.81 -6.36
N ARG A 228 8.05 -5.44 -5.10
CA ARG A 228 7.82 -4.07 -4.61
C ARG A 228 8.72 -3.03 -5.32
N GLU A 229 9.91 -3.41 -5.76
CA GLU A 229 10.76 -2.55 -6.59
C GLU A 229 10.18 -2.35 -7.98
N ARG A 230 9.72 -3.43 -8.64
CA ARG A 230 8.99 -3.36 -9.93
C ARG A 230 7.78 -2.42 -9.82
N VAL A 231 6.92 -2.60 -8.81
CA VAL A 231 5.78 -1.68 -8.56
C VAL A 231 6.23 -0.24 -8.38
N PHE A 232 7.26 0.01 -7.57
CA PHE A 232 7.79 1.36 -7.34
C PHE A 232 8.41 1.99 -8.60
N ALA A 233 8.95 1.18 -9.52
CA ALA A 233 9.40 1.67 -10.81
C ALA A 233 8.22 2.12 -11.69
N PHE A 234 7.16 1.32 -11.85
CA PHE A 234 6.00 1.72 -12.66
C PHE A 234 5.23 2.91 -12.10
N ILE A 235 4.77 2.83 -10.84
CA ILE A 235 3.91 3.85 -10.20
C ILE A 235 4.69 4.81 -9.27
N GLY A 236 6.01 4.91 -9.47
CA GLY A 236 6.86 5.89 -8.83
C GLY A 236 6.57 7.32 -9.31
N LYS A 237 6.66 8.30 -8.42
CA LYS A 237 6.38 9.73 -8.72
C LYS A 237 7.14 10.27 -9.95
N ARG A 238 8.34 9.73 -10.20
CA ARG A 238 9.22 10.12 -11.31
C ARG A 238 8.78 9.58 -12.67
N ASN A 239 8.08 8.44 -12.71
CA ASN A 239 7.72 7.75 -13.95
C ASN A 239 6.26 7.99 -14.35
N MET A 240 5.35 8.31 -13.41
CA MET A 240 3.98 8.73 -13.73
C MET A 240 3.87 9.86 -14.79
N PRO A 241 4.73 10.90 -14.80
CA PRO A 241 4.72 11.89 -15.89
C PRO A 241 5.08 11.31 -17.26
N LYS A 242 5.98 10.32 -17.32
CA LYS A 242 6.29 9.61 -18.58
C LYS A 242 5.04 8.91 -19.11
N TRP A 243 4.32 8.20 -18.24
CA TRP A 243 3.10 7.46 -18.62
C TRP A 243 1.96 8.37 -19.06
N ILE A 244 1.68 9.46 -18.31
CA ILE A 244 0.70 10.48 -18.73
C ILE A 244 1.05 11.05 -20.12
N LYS A 245 2.33 11.30 -20.40
CA LYS A 245 2.77 11.78 -21.72
C LYS A 245 2.63 10.72 -22.82
N ALA A 246 2.94 9.46 -22.52
CA ALA A 246 2.79 8.35 -23.46
C ALA A 246 1.33 8.15 -23.89
N ALA A 247 0.39 8.30 -22.96
CA ALA A 247 -1.05 8.27 -23.23
C ALA A 247 -1.61 9.60 -23.77
N SER A 248 -0.78 10.61 -24.08
CA SER A 248 -1.20 11.96 -24.53
C SER A 248 -2.14 12.73 -23.58
N LEU A 249 -2.19 12.37 -22.29
CA LEU A 249 -3.13 12.95 -21.30
C LEU A 249 -2.59 14.24 -20.63
N GLN A 250 -1.38 14.69 -20.96
CA GLN A 250 -0.73 15.81 -20.25
C GLN A 250 -1.51 17.14 -20.35
N ASN A 251 -2.12 17.42 -21.50
CA ASN A 251 -2.86 18.66 -21.75
C ASN A 251 -4.11 18.78 -20.86
N LEU A 252 -4.73 17.65 -20.51
CA LEU A 252 -5.90 17.58 -19.62
C LEU A 252 -5.53 17.86 -18.16
N ILE A 253 -4.28 17.62 -17.75
CA ILE A 253 -3.77 17.90 -16.40
C ILE A 253 -3.24 19.33 -16.31
N PHE A 254 -2.53 19.77 -17.35
CA PHE A 254 -1.86 21.07 -17.45
C PHE A 254 -2.23 21.76 -18.78
N PRO A 255 -3.38 22.47 -18.85
CA PRO A 255 -3.87 23.05 -20.11
C PRO A 255 -3.07 24.24 -20.64
N TYR A 256 -2.28 24.89 -19.77
CA TYR A 256 -1.52 26.11 -20.08
C TYR A 256 0.00 25.95 -19.89
N ASP A 257 0.43 24.91 -19.16
CA ASP A 257 1.83 24.68 -18.80
C ASP A 257 2.42 23.51 -19.58
N ASP A 258 3.63 23.71 -20.12
CA ASP A 258 4.42 22.61 -20.67
C ASP A 258 4.98 21.75 -19.52
N MET A 259 4.42 20.55 -19.38
CA MET A 259 4.77 19.58 -18.35
C MET A 259 6.28 19.27 -18.28
N ASP A 260 7.04 19.35 -19.38
CA ASP A 260 8.49 19.09 -19.33
C ASP A 260 9.27 20.25 -18.69
N LYS A 261 8.78 21.49 -18.86
CA LYS A 261 9.36 22.72 -18.29
C LYS A 261 8.99 22.93 -16.82
N MET A 262 7.90 22.32 -16.34
CA MET A 262 7.44 22.45 -14.95
C MET A 262 8.45 21.93 -13.91
N VAL A 263 8.54 22.63 -12.78
CA VAL A 263 9.31 22.20 -11.62
C VAL A 263 8.75 20.88 -11.08
N ARG A 264 9.63 19.89 -10.82
CA ARG A 264 9.25 18.53 -10.36
C ARG A 264 8.28 18.53 -9.17
N LYS A 265 8.47 19.45 -8.22
CA LYS A 265 7.64 19.59 -7.01
C LYS A 265 6.18 19.88 -7.34
N ASP A 266 5.92 20.64 -8.41
CA ASP A 266 4.59 21.12 -8.77
C ASP A 266 3.97 20.23 -9.86
N ARG A 267 4.81 19.55 -10.67
CA ARG A 267 4.42 18.54 -11.65
C ARG A 267 4.02 17.18 -11.06
N GLU A 268 4.87 16.60 -10.21
CA GLU A 268 4.70 15.21 -9.75
C GLU A 268 3.40 14.98 -8.94
N PRO A 269 2.96 15.88 -8.04
CA PRO A 269 1.75 15.63 -7.23
C PRO A 269 0.42 15.67 -8.01
N PRO A 270 0.13 16.64 -8.90
CA PRO A 270 -1.05 16.62 -9.76
C PRO A 270 -1.11 15.37 -10.64
N VAL A 271 -0.05 15.10 -11.38
CA VAL A 271 0.09 13.91 -12.26
C VAL A 271 -0.22 12.63 -11.50
N LYS A 272 0.38 12.47 -10.31
CA LYS A 272 0.13 11.33 -9.44
C LYS A 272 -1.33 11.24 -8.98
N SER A 273 -1.93 12.38 -8.62
CA SER A 273 -3.31 12.44 -8.13
C SER A 273 -4.32 12.08 -9.22
N VAL A 274 -4.11 12.57 -10.44
CA VAL A 274 -4.92 12.24 -11.62
C VAL A 274 -4.73 10.77 -12.02
N PHE A 275 -3.48 10.30 -12.12
CA PHE A 275 -3.19 8.90 -12.47
C PHE A 275 -3.88 7.93 -11.50
N TRP A 276 -3.80 8.19 -10.19
CA TRP A 276 -4.54 7.42 -9.19
C TRP A 276 -6.05 7.57 -9.32
N ALA A 277 -6.59 8.78 -9.51
CA ALA A 277 -8.02 8.98 -9.63
C ALA A 277 -8.63 8.30 -10.87
N LEU A 278 -7.91 8.27 -11.99
CA LEU A 278 -8.27 7.60 -13.23
C LEU A 278 -8.51 6.10 -13.00
N PHE A 279 -7.54 5.41 -12.39
CA PHE A 279 -7.72 3.99 -12.07
C PHE A 279 -8.76 3.73 -10.98
N GLY A 280 -9.02 4.71 -10.10
CA GLY A 280 -10.19 4.69 -9.22
C GLY A 280 -11.52 4.71 -9.98
N ALA A 281 -11.65 5.53 -11.02
CA ALA A 281 -12.84 5.60 -11.87
C ALA A 281 -13.03 4.32 -12.71
N ILE A 282 -11.97 3.87 -13.39
CA ILE A 282 -11.96 2.63 -14.21
C ILE A 282 -12.39 1.43 -13.36
N TYR A 283 -11.82 1.29 -12.16
CA TYR A 283 -12.15 0.19 -11.24
C TYR A 283 -13.63 0.14 -10.87
N LEU A 284 -14.23 1.29 -10.60
CA LEU A 284 -15.64 1.37 -10.19
C LEU A 284 -16.59 1.03 -11.34
N CYS A 285 -16.25 1.44 -12.57
CA CYS A 285 -17.09 1.24 -13.75
C CYS A 285 -16.91 -0.14 -14.41
N PHE A 286 -15.70 -0.71 -14.39
CA PHE A 286 -15.34 -1.88 -15.21
C PHE A 286 -14.57 -2.99 -14.46
N GLY A 287 -14.09 -2.74 -13.23
CA GLY A 287 -13.36 -3.72 -12.41
C GLY A 287 -11.89 -3.92 -12.77
N MET A 288 -11.26 -4.96 -12.19
CA MET A 288 -9.82 -5.23 -12.36
C MET A 288 -9.36 -5.59 -13.78
N PRO A 289 -10.12 -6.34 -14.62
CA PRO A 289 -9.68 -6.67 -15.98
C PRO A 289 -9.35 -5.43 -16.82
N GLU A 290 -10.19 -4.39 -16.69
CA GLU A 290 -10.00 -3.12 -17.40
C GLU A 290 -8.83 -2.29 -16.83
N VAL A 291 -8.56 -2.40 -15.53
CA VAL A 291 -7.33 -1.83 -14.92
C VAL A 291 -6.08 -2.42 -15.56
N TYR A 292 -6.05 -3.74 -15.81
CA TYR A 292 -4.95 -4.38 -16.52
C TYR A 292 -4.84 -3.91 -17.98
N ARG A 293 -5.96 -3.86 -18.72
CA ARG A 293 -5.98 -3.36 -20.10
C ARG A 293 -5.39 -1.96 -20.18
N VAL A 294 -5.88 -1.02 -19.38
CA VAL A 294 -5.40 0.37 -19.43
C VAL A 294 -3.93 0.49 -18.97
N LEU A 295 -3.48 -0.28 -17.97
CA LEU A 295 -2.07 -0.28 -17.54
C LEU A 295 -1.10 -0.74 -18.64
N PHE A 296 -1.43 -1.82 -19.36
CA PHE A 296 -0.47 -2.49 -20.23
C PHE A 296 -0.68 -2.21 -21.72
N GLU A 297 -1.92 -2.02 -22.17
CA GLU A 297 -2.26 -1.73 -23.56
C GLU A 297 -2.20 -0.22 -23.84
N VAL A 298 -2.88 0.59 -23.00
CA VAL A 298 -2.99 2.05 -23.21
C VAL A 298 -1.73 2.77 -22.74
N PHE A 299 -1.28 2.53 -21.50
CA PHE A 299 -0.06 3.14 -20.98
C PHE A 299 1.23 2.47 -21.47
N GLY A 300 1.16 1.32 -22.15
CA GLY A 300 2.31 0.64 -22.73
C GLY A 300 3.39 0.21 -21.72
N MET A 301 3.00 -0.10 -20.48
CA MET A 301 3.97 -0.43 -19.42
C MET A 301 4.62 -1.80 -19.66
N ASP A 302 5.88 -1.85 -20.08
CA ASP A 302 6.61 -3.11 -20.28
C ASP A 302 7.23 -3.66 -18.97
N PRO A 303 6.77 -4.83 -18.45
CA PRO A 303 7.35 -5.50 -17.28
C PRO A 303 8.81 -5.94 -17.41
N GLU A 304 9.31 -6.08 -18.64
CA GLU A 304 10.67 -6.53 -18.91
C GLU A 304 11.65 -5.36 -19.11
N SER A 305 11.16 -4.12 -19.21
CA SER A 305 11.98 -2.91 -19.37
C SER A 305 13.06 -2.76 -18.29
N GLU A 306 14.27 -2.35 -18.68
CA GLU A 306 15.43 -2.22 -17.78
C GLU A 306 15.16 -1.30 -16.58
N ASP A 307 14.50 -0.16 -16.82
CA ASP A 307 14.06 0.83 -15.82
C ASP A 307 13.18 0.21 -14.70
N SER A 308 12.55 -0.94 -14.97
CA SER A 308 11.65 -1.65 -14.06
C SER A 308 12.28 -2.85 -13.35
N GLN A 309 13.48 -3.28 -13.74
CA GLN A 309 14.11 -4.46 -13.17
C GLN A 309 14.52 -4.22 -11.71
N PRO A 310 14.26 -5.18 -10.80
CA PRO A 310 14.66 -5.10 -9.41
C PRO A 310 16.19 -5.18 -9.31
N LYS A 311 16.73 -4.66 -8.21
CA LYS A 311 18.18 -4.75 -7.96
C LYS A 311 18.61 -6.22 -7.88
N LEU A 312 19.65 -6.58 -8.62
CA LEU A 312 20.25 -7.91 -8.55
C LEU A 312 20.69 -8.19 -7.10
N ARG A 313 20.33 -9.38 -6.62
CA ARG A 313 20.60 -9.86 -5.26
C ARG A 313 21.14 -11.27 -5.36
N ARG A 314 21.93 -11.69 -4.38
CA ARG A 314 22.13 -13.11 -4.09
C ARG A 314 20.78 -13.65 -3.62
N GLN A 315 20.05 -14.30 -4.52
CA GLN A 315 18.89 -15.12 -4.18
C GLN A 315 19.38 -16.54 -3.92
N LEU A 316 18.74 -17.23 -2.96
CA LEU A 316 18.86 -18.68 -2.87
C LEU A 316 18.16 -19.29 -4.09
N GLU A 317 18.74 -20.34 -4.64
CA GLU A 317 18.13 -21.08 -5.75
C GLU A 317 16.85 -21.76 -5.25
N ASP A 318 15.74 -21.52 -5.94
CA ASP A 318 14.44 -22.11 -5.63
C ASP A 318 14.37 -23.51 -6.28
N VAL A 319 14.98 -24.49 -5.61
CA VAL A 319 15.09 -25.89 -6.08
C VAL A 319 13.72 -26.59 -6.16
N ASP A 320 12.69 -26.07 -5.50
CA ASP A 320 11.33 -26.62 -5.60
C ASP A 320 10.68 -26.35 -6.97
N TYR A 321 9.86 -27.30 -7.41
CA TYR A 321 9.01 -27.16 -8.60
C TYR A 321 7.99 -26.02 -8.46
N VAL A 322 7.54 -25.50 -9.59
CA VAL A 322 6.38 -24.59 -9.65
C VAL A 322 5.21 -25.39 -10.25
N SER A 323 3.97 -24.92 -10.12
CA SER A 323 2.87 -25.51 -10.88
C SER A 323 3.17 -25.39 -12.38
N VAL A 324 2.83 -26.44 -13.16
CA VAL A 324 3.12 -26.58 -14.60
C VAL A 324 2.71 -25.33 -15.42
N GLU A 325 1.63 -24.66 -15.02
CA GLU A 325 1.14 -23.40 -15.62
C GLU A 325 2.14 -22.23 -15.61
N PHE A 326 3.22 -22.32 -14.82
CA PHE A 326 4.29 -21.34 -14.72
C PHE A 326 5.67 -21.86 -15.17
N GLU A 327 5.77 -23.13 -15.54
CA GLU A 327 7.04 -23.70 -16.00
C GLU A 327 7.27 -23.31 -17.48
N GLY A 328 8.44 -22.74 -17.78
CA GLY A 328 8.81 -22.25 -19.11
C GLY A 328 8.16 -20.94 -19.56
N ASN A 329 6.92 -20.63 -19.13
CA ASN A 329 6.12 -19.52 -19.65
C ASN A 329 5.96 -18.35 -18.66
N LYS A 330 6.36 -17.13 -19.06
CA LYS A 330 6.02 -15.88 -18.37
C LYS A 330 4.62 -15.43 -18.80
N LEU A 331 3.64 -15.49 -17.89
CA LEU A 331 2.26 -15.06 -18.15
C LEU A 331 2.17 -13.60 -18.62
N SER A 332 1.39 -13.37 -19.67
CA SER A 332 1.01 -12.04 -20.14
C SER A 332 0.00 -11.38 -19.19
N TRP A 333 -0.28 -10.09 -19.38
CA TRP A 333 -1.35 -9.43 -18.62
C TRP A 333 -2.73 -9.87 -19.10
N GLN A 334 -2.88 -10.23 -20.38
CA GLN A 334 -4.10 -10.80 -20.93
C GLN A 334 -4.43 -12.13 -20.25
N ASP A 335 -3.43 -13.00 -20.03
CA ASP A 335 -3.62 -14.26 -19.31
C ASP A 335 -4.17 -14.03 -17.89
N VAL A 336 -3.69 -12.99 -17.21
CA VAL A 336 -4.12 -12.62 -15.85
C VAL A 336 -5.50 -11.94 -15.85
N ALA A 337 -5.78 -11.07 -16.81
CA ALA A 337 -7.03 -10.31 -16.89
C ALA A 337 -8.21 -11.16 -17.40
N ALA A 338 -7.96 -12.07 -18.35
CA ALA A 338 -8.95 -13.02 -18.87
C ALA A 338 -9.17 -14.21 -17.93
N TYR A 339 -8.32 -14.40 -16.91
CA TYR A 339 -8.50 -15.46 -15.94
C TYR A 339 -9.77 -15.26 -15.11
N LYS A 340 -10.82 -15.99 -15.49
CA LYS A 340 -11.99 -16.25 -14.64
C LYS A 340 -11.81 -17.63 -14.01
N PRO A 341 -11.82 -17.77 -12.67
CA PRO A 341 -11.94 -19.09 -12.06
C PRO A 341 -13.26 -19.71 -12.54
N PRO A 342 -13.26 -20.89 -13.19
CA PRO A 342 -14.50 -21.51 -13.64
C PRO A 342 -15.37 -21.89 -12.44
N GLU A 343 -16.69 -21.70 -12.57
CA GLU A 343 -17.65 -22.02 -11.48
C GLU A 343 -17.52 -23.47 -11.00
N ASP A 344 -17.15 -24.37 -11.93
CA ASP A 344 -17.11 -25.82 -11.71
C ASP A 344 -15.68 -26.42 -11.56
N ALA A 345 -14.62 -25.59 -11.44
CA ALA A 345 -13.23 -26.05 -11.53
C ALA A 345 -12.60 -26.54 -10.21
N LEU A 346 -12.99 -27.76 -9.83
CA LEU A 346 -12.23 -28.72 -9.01
C LEU A 346 -10.70 -28.65 -9.28
N PHE A 347 -9.91 -28.08 -8.36
CA PHE A 347 -8.44 -27.96 -8.42
C PHE A 347 -7.77 -27.26 -9.63
N VAL A 348 -8.47 -26.97 -10.75
CA VAL A 348 -7.76 -26.90 -12.05
C VAL A 348 -6.79 -25.72 -12.18
N HIS A 349 -7.13 -24.51 -11.72
CA HIS A 349 -6.32 -23.30 -11.99
C HIS A 349 -6.38 -22.14 -10.96
N PRO A 350 -6.47 -22.28 -9.63
CA PRO A 350 -6.41 -21.12 -8.72
C PRO A 350 -5.01 -20.49 -8.73
N ARG A 351 -4.74 -19.72 -9.78
CA ARG A 351 -3.40 -19.34 -10.23
C ARG A 351 -2.70 -18.43 -9.25
N LEU A 352 -3.44 -17.49 -8.65
CA LEU A 352 -2.90 -16.64 -7.59
C LEU A 352 -2.64 -17.42 -6.29
N PHE A 353 -3.42 -18.48 -5.98
CA PHE A 353 -3.12 -19.40 -4.87
C PHE A 353 -1.82 -20.16 -5.16
N ARG A 354 -1.71 -20.81 -6.32
CA ARG A 354 -0.52 -21.59 -6.75
C ARG A 354 0.74 -20.73 -6.89
N ALA A 355 0.59 -19.47 -7.27
CA ALA A 355 1.66 -18.49 -7.24
C ALA A 355 2.12 -18.20 -5.80
N CYS A 356 1.24 -18.22 -4.80
CA CYS A 356 1.59 -17.89 -3.41
C CYS A 356 1.98 -19.11 -2.55
N VAL A 357 1.41 -20.29 -2.83
CA VAL A 357 1.54 -21.52 -2.06
C VAL A 357 2.32 -22.55 -2.89
N PRO A 358 3.54 -22.98 -2.48
CA PRO A 358 4.34 -23.88 -3.28
C PRO A 358 3.70 -25.29 -3.36
N PRO A 359 3.79 -25.99 -4.50
CA PRO A 359 3.16 -27.31 -4.68
C PRO A 359 3.55 -28.34 -3.62
N GLY A 360 4.78 -28.27 -3.10
CA GLY A 360 5.31 -29.18 -2.07
C GLY A 360 4.67 -29.05 -0.69
N MET A 361 3.72 -28.12 -0.45
CA MET A 361 3.00 -28.04 0.82
C MET A 361 2.24 -29.34 1.19
N HIS A 362 1.87 -30.17 0.22
CA HIS A 362 1.26 -31.48 0.49
C HIS A 362 2.14 -32.41 1.32
N ARG A 363 3.48 -32.26 1.25
CA ARG A 363 4.47 -33.03 2.05
C ARG A 363 4.30 -32.83 3.56
N PHE A 364 3.62 -31.76 3.96
CA PHE A 364 3.42 -31.38 5.36
C PHE A 364 2.07 -31.82 5.94
N ARG A 365 1.18 -32.45 5.16
CA ARG A 365 -0.08 -33.01 5.66
C ARG A 365 0.16 -34.08 6.72
N GLY A 366 -0.75 -34.17 7.70
CA GLY A 366 -0.65 -35.17 8.77
C GLY A 366 0.55 -34.96 9.70
N ASN A 367 1.15 -33.77 9.73
CA ASN A 367 2.08 -33.42 10.80
C ASN A 367 1.31 -33.00 12.08
N VAL A 368 2.04 -32.82 13.18
CA VAL A 368 1.48 -32.44 14.49
C VAL A 368 0.65 -31.14 14.41
N TRP A 369 1.07 -30.16 13.60
CA TRP A 369 0.32 -28.92 13.42
C TRP A 369 -1.02 -29.14 12.69
N ASP A 370 -1.05 -30.02 11.69
CA ASP A 370 -2.22 -30.36 10.86
C ASP A 370 -3.30 -31.12 11.65
N TYR A 371 -2.89 -31.88 12.67
CA TYR A 371 -3.78 -32.55 13.63
C TYR A 371 -4.19 -31.63 14.78
N ASP A 372 -3.24 -31.02 15.50
CA ASP A 372 -3.54 -30.31 16.74
C ASP A 372 -3.93 -28.84 16.52
N SER A 373 -3.19 -28.12 15.68
CA SER A 373 -3.33 -26.67 15.53
C SER A 373 -4.42 -26.29 14.51
N ARG A 374 -4.45 -26.95 13.35
CA ARG A 374 -5.38 -26.63 12.26
C ARG A 374 -6.86 -26.63 12.69
N PRO A 375 -7.40 -27.60 13.46
CA PRO A 375 -8.81 -27.56 13.87
C PRO A 375 -9.14 -26.36 14.77
N HIS A 376 -8.20 -25.93 15.62
CA HIS A 376 -8.36 -24.75 16.46
C HIS A 376 -8.34 -23.46 15.63
N VAL A 377 -7.43 -23.36 14.65
CA VAL A 377 -7.36 -22.25 13.70
C VAL A 377 -8.65 -22.15 12.87
N MET A 378 -9.11 -23.26 12.27
CA MET A 378 -10.34 -23.29 11.48
C MET A 378 -11.56 -22.87 12.31
N ARG A 379 -11.72 -23.41 13.52
CA ARG A 379 -12.80 -23.03 14.46
C ARG A 379 -12.77 -21.54 14.79
N ALA A 380 -11.60 -20.98 15.08
CA ALA A 380 -11.45 -19.56 15.41
C ALA A 380 -11.72 -18.61 14.24
N LEU A 381 -11.42 -19.04 13.01
CA LEU A 381 -11.69 -18.31 11.76
C LEU A 381 -13.08 -18.59 11.17
N ARG A 382 -13.87 -19.47 11.80
CA ARG A 382 -15.17 -19.98 11.33
C ARG A 382 -15.08 -20.61 9.93
N TYR A 383 -14.20 -21.59 9.78
CA TYR A 383 -14.09 -22.47 8.61
C TYR A 383 -14.44 -23.93 8.99
N PRO A 384 -14.91 -24.77 8.05
CA PRO A 384 -15.25 -24.42 6.66
C PRO A 384 -16.43 -23.45 6.57
N LEU A 385 -16.59 -22.78 5.43
CA LEU A 385 -17.78 -21.95 5.19
C LEU A 385 -18.94 -22.84 4.76
N GLU A 386 -20.15 -22.53 5.23
CA GLU A 386 -21.40 -23.07 4.68
C GLU A 386 -21.62 -22.49 3.29
N MET A 387 -21.10 -23.18 2.27
CA MET A 387 -21.33 -22.84 0.86
C MET A 387 -21.84 -24.06 0.12
N THR A 388 -22.84 -23.82 -0.72
CA THR A 388 -23.31 -24.78 -1.72
C THR A 388 -22.69 -24.42 -3.07
N ASP A 389 -21.42 -24.78 -3.27
CA ASP A 389 -20.90 -24.92 -4.65
C ASP A 389 -21.78 -25.97 -5.36
N ARG A 390 -22.05 -25.84 -6.67
CA ARG A 390 -22.95 -26.77 -7.39
C ARG A 390 -22.47 -28.23 -7.36
N ILE A 391 -21.17 -28.42 -7.20
CA ILE A 391 -20.45 -29.70 -7.25
C ILE A 391 -19.72 -29.85 -5.90
N PRO A 392 -20.07 -30.83 -5.04
CA PRO A 392 -19.49 -30.99 -3.69
C PRO A 392 -17.96 -31.09 -3.66
N GLU A 393 -17.38 -31.69 -4.68
CA GLU A 393 -15.94 -31.92 -4.81
C GLU A 393 -15.14 -30.61 -4.95
N ILE A 394 -15.77 -29.52 -5.41
CA ILE A 394 -15.16 -28.17 -5.44
C ILE A 394 -15.01 -27.63 -4.02
N THR A 395 -16.05 -27.80 -3.20
CA THR A 395 -16.01 -27.44 -1.78
C THR A 395 -14.91 -28.24 -1.06
N GLU A 396 -14.75 -29.54 -1.39
CA GLU A 396 -13.66 -30.36 -0.85
C GLU A 396 -12.27 -29.85 -1.28
N ALA A 397 -12.06 -29.59 -2.58
CA ALA A 397 -10.81 -29.06 -3.12
C ALA A 397 -10.43 -27.72 -2.49
N ARG A 398 -11.42 -26.83 -2.33
CA ARG A 398 -11.26 -25.51 -1.70
C ARG A 398 -10.88 -25.63 -0.22
N ASN A 399 -11.49 -26.57 0.51
CA ASN A 399 -11.14 -26.87 1.90
C ASN A 399 -9.74 -27.48 2.03
N ILE A 400 -9.31 -28.28 1.05
CA ILE A 400 -7.94 -28.79 0.95
C ILE A 400 -6.93 -27.65 0.74
N GLU A 401 -7.19 -26.73 -0.19
CA GLU A 401 -6.33 -25.56 -0.46
C GLU A 401 -6.27 -24.63 0.75
N LEU A 402 -7.41 -24.38 1.39
CA LEU A 402 -7.48 -23.67 2.67
C LEU A 402 -6.59 -24.33 3.73
N GLY A 403 -6.66 -25.65 3.90
CA GLY A 403 -5.84 -26.38 4.88
C GLY A 403 -4.34 -26.22 4.64
N LEU A 404 -3.89 -26.44 3.39
CA LEU A 404 -2.48 -26.28 2.98
C LEU A 404 -1.99 -24.84 3.16
N GLY A 405 -2.79 -23.88 2.73
CA GLY A 405 -2.48 -22.46 2.82
C GLY A 405 -2.50 -21.95 4.26
N LEU A 406 -3.39 -22.46 5.13
CA LEU A 406 -3.44 -22.08 6.54
C LEU A 406 -2.12 -22.45 7.23
N GLN A 407 -1.60 -23.65 6.99
CA GLN A 407 -0.30 -24.03 7.54
C GLN A 407 0.82 -23.08 7.06
N LEU A 408 0.84 -22.73 5.76
CA LEU A 408 1.82 -21.78 5.22
C LEU A 408 1.70 -20.40 5.87
N CYS A 409 0.48 -19.91 6.16
CA CYS A 409 0.26 -18.63 6.85
C CYS A 409 0.90 -18.57 8.24
N PHE A 410 1.01 -19.69 8.94
CA PHE A 410 1.65 -19.78 10.26
C PHE A 410 3.15 -20.14 10.20
N LEU A 411 3.69 -20.44 9.02
CA LEU A 411 5.09 -20.84 8.84
C LEU A 411 6.02 -19.62 8.74
N HIS A 412 6.73 -19.32 9.83
CA HIS A 412 7.59 -18.15 9.91
C HIS A 412 8.84 -18.30 9.01
N PRO A 413 9.29 -17.21 8.35
CA PRO A 413 10.52 -17.18 7.53
C PRO A 413 11.77 -17.78 8.19
N SER A 414 11.86 -17.84 9.52
CA SER A 414 13.01 -18.43 10.19
C SER A 414 13.06 -19.96 10.17
N LYS A 415 11.96 -20.68 9.86
CA LYS A 415 11.93 -22.15 9.93
C LYS A 415 12.58 -22.81 8.71
N TYR A 416 12.12 -22.52 7.49
CA TYR A 416 12.59 -23.19 6.26
C TYR A 416 13.08 -22.25 5.15
N LYS A 417 12.98 -20.92 5.25
CA LYS A 417 13.26 -20.01 4.12
C LYS A 417 14.68 -20.12 3.55
N PHE A 418 15.66 -20.51 4.37
CA PHE A 418 17.05 -20.65 3.95
C PHE A 418 17.33 -21.94 3.16
N GLU A 419 16.44 -22.93 3.28
CA GLU A 419 16.47 -24.20 2.52
C GLU A 419 15.49 -24.13 1.34
N HIS A 420 14.29 -23.60 1.60
CA HIS A 420 13.13 -23.58 0.74
C HIS A 420 12.51 -22.16 0.70
N PRO A 421 12.96 -21.26 -0.19
CA PRO A 421 12.63 -19.83 -0.15
C PRO A 421 11.13 -19.47 -0.16
N ARG A 422 10.28 -20.35 -0.73
CA ARG A 422 8.82 -20.17 -0.81
C ARG A 422 8.04 -20.78 0.36
N PHE A 423 8.67 -21.55 1.24
CA PHE A 423 8.00 -22.21 2.39
C PHE A 423 7.95 -21.28 3.60
N CYS A 424 7.33 -20.11 3.40
CA CYS A 424 6.96 -19.16 4.45
C CYS A 424 5.82 -18.26 3.99
N TYR A 425 5.17 -17.56 4.92
CA TYR A 425 4.00 -16.75 4.63
C TYR A 425 4.22 -15.50 3.75
N GLU A 426 5.45 -15.09 3.42
CA GLU A 426 5.75 -13.74 2.89
C GLU A 426 4.98 -13.35 1.62
N ARG A 427 4.69 -14.31 0.72
CA ARG A 427 3.92 -14.06 -0.51
C ARG A 427 2.44 -13.80 -0.21
N LEU A 428 1.86 -14.58 0.70
CA LEU A 428 0.50 -14.36 1.21
C LEU A 428 0.40 -13.09 2.08
N GLU A 429 1.42 -12.77 2.88
CA GLU A 429 1.52 -11.50 3.62
C GLU A 429 1.45 -10.31 2.67
N TYR A 430 2.26 -10.32 1.60
CA TYR A 430 2.31 -9.23 0.64
C TYR A 430 0.96 -9.02 -0.08
N LEU A 431 0.36 -10.09 -0.59
CA LEU A 431 -0.98 -10.03 -1.21
C LEU A 431 -2.04 -9.59 -0.20
N GLY A 432 -2.01 -10.19 0.99
CA GLY A 432 -2.90 -9.93 2.10
C GLY A 432 -2.90 -8.48 2.56
N GLN A 433 -1.73 -7.84 2.62
CA GLN A 433 -1.61 -6.41 2.87
C GLN A 433 -2.38 -5.60 1.83
N LYS A 434 -2.25 -5.92 0.52
CA LYS A 434 -2.88 -5.14 -0.56
C LYS A 434 -4.39 -5.29 -0.61
N ILE A 435 -4.91 -6.50 -0.45
CA ILE A 435 -6.36 -6.71 -0.39
C ILE A 435 -6.98 -6.11 0.88
N GLN A 436 -6.28 -6.19 2.02
CA GLN A 436 -6.71 -5.55 3.28
C GLN A 436 -6.77 -4.02 3.15
N ASP A 437 -5.76 -3.42 2.51
CA ASP A 437 -5.74 -1.99 2.21
C ASP A 437 -6.93 -1.58 1.32
N LEU A 438 -7.21 -2.31 0.24
CA LEU A 438 -8.35 -2.04 -0.66
C LEU A 438 -9.70 -2.23 0.04
N VAL A 439 -9.90 -3.35 0.75
CA VAL A 439 -11.15 -3.65 1.47
C VAL A 439 -11.48 -2.59 2.52
N MET A 440 -10.48 -2.12 3.27
CA MET A 440 -10.67 -1.01 4.22
C MET A 440 -10.97 0.31 3.49
N ALA A 441 -10.34 0.57 2.34
CA ALA A 441 -10.60 1.77 1.56
C ALA A 441 -12.06 1.83 1.06
N GLU A 442 -12.57 0.74 0.48
CA GLU A 442 -13.97 0.60 0.07
C GLU A 442 -14.93 0.84 1.25
N ARG A 443 -14.68 0.16 2.38
CA ARG A 443 -15.51 0.26 3.57
C ARG A 443 -15.58 1.69 4.11
N LEU A 444 -14.45 2.40 4.14
CA LEU A 444 -14.40 3.77 4.64
C LEU A 444 -15.03 4.78 3.68
N LEU A 445 -14.95 4.58 2.36
CA LEU A 445 -15.63 5.41 1.37
C LEU A 445 -17.15 5.35 1.53
N MET A 446 -17.71 4.15 1.63
CA MET A 446 -19.14 3.94 1.89
C MET A 446 -19.58 4.47 3.26
N LYS A 447 -18.75 4.32 4.30
CA LYS A 447 -19.07 4.77 5.67
C LYS A 447 -18.98 6.29 5.87
N HIS A 448 -18.19 7.01 5.07
CA HIS A 448 -17.91 8.44 5.25
C HIS A 448 -18.13 9.23 3.94
N LEU A 449 -19.38 9.32 3.49
CA LEU A 449 -19.79 9.95 2.22
C LEU A 449 -19.28 11.40 2.06
N ASP A 450 -19.49 12.24 3.07
CA ASP A 450 -19.08 13.66 3.06
C ASP A 450 -17.57 13.91 3.26
N ALA A 451 -16.80 12.87 3.59
CA ALA A 451 -15.39 13.04 3.91
C ALA A 451 -14.52 13.17 2.64
N PRO A 452 -13.58 14.13 2.60
CA PRO A 452 -12.60 14.21 1.52
C PRO A 452 -11.60 13.06 1.63
N GLY A 453 -11.11 12.56 0.50
CA GLY A 453 -10.23 11.38 0.45
C GLY A 453 -8.96 11.51 1.28
N LYS A 454 -8.40 12.73 1.44
CA LYS A 454 -7.24 12.98 2.33
C LYS A 454 -7.54 12.68 3.81
N TRP A 455 -8.76 12.95 4.28
CA TRP A 455 -9.16 12.59 5.64
C TRP A 455 -9.39 11.08 5.76
N ILE A 456 -9.97 10.47 4.73
CA ILE A 456 -10.18 9.02 4.68
C ILE A 456 -8.84 8.27 4.68
N GLN A 457 -7.85 8.75 3.92
CA GLN A 457 -6.49 8.18 3.89
C GLN A 457 -5.81 8.21 5.26
N GLU A 458 -5.98 9.30 6.02
CA GLU A 458 -5.46 9.39 7.38
C GLU A 458 -6.19 8.43 8.34
N ARG A 459 -7.50 8.27 8.20
CA ARG A 459 -8.29 7.30 8.98
C ARG A 459 -7.93 5.85 8.64
N HIS A 460 -7.78 5.54 7.36
CA HIS A 460 -7.34 4.25 6.82
C HIS A 460 -5.99 3.85 7.41
N ARG A 461 -4.97 4.71 7.29
CA ARG A 461 -3.64 4.47 7.86
C ARG A 461 -3.67 4.22 9.36
N ARG A 462 -4.49 4.96 10.12
CA ARG A 462 -4.62 4.78 11.58
C ARG A 462 -5.22 3.43 11.96
N LEU A 463 -6.26 2.99 11.25
CA LEU A 463 -6.91 1.69 11.47
C LEU A 463 -5.99 0.52 11.07
N LEU A 464 -5.23 0.67 9.98
CA LEU A 464 -4.34 -0.38 9.46
C LEU A 464 -2.89 -0.30 9.96
N MET A 465 -2.56 0.55 10.94
CA MET A 465 -1.20 0.54 11.52
C MET A 465 -0.89 -0.84 12.10
N ASN A 466 0.29 -1.38 11.76
CA ASN A 466 0.78 -2.70 12.18
C ASN A 466 0.60 -3.00 13.68
N LYS A 467 0.64 -1.98 14.55
CA LYS A 467 0.40 -2.12 16.00
C LYS A 467 -0.98 -2.74 16.32
N PHE A 468 -2.01 -2.47 15.52
CA PHE A 468 -3.35 -3.04 15.64
C PHE A 468 -3.50 -4.33 14.82
N CYS A 469 -2.92 -4.39 13.62
CA CYS A 469 -3.05 -5.53 12.72
C CYS A 469 -2.38 -6.84 13.20
N GLY A 470 -1.54 -6.82 14.24
CA GLY A 470 -1.13 -8.04 14.95
C GLY A 470 -1.87 -8.27 16.28
N ARG A 471 -2.66 -7.30 16.75
CA ARG A 471 -3.42 -7.38 18.01
C ARG A 471 -4.58 -8.35 17.87
N TYR A 472 -5.38 -8.23 16.82
CA TYR A 472 -6.58 -9.06 16.66
C TYR A 472 -6.24 -10.57 16.59
N LEU A 473 -5.13 -10.96 15.94
CA LEU A 473 -4.59 -12.32 15.96
C LEU A 473 -4.25 -12.81 17.38
N ARG A 474 -3.71 -11.94 18.24
CA ARG A 474 -3.39 -12.27 19.64
C ARG A 474 -4.63 -12.33 20.52
N ASP A 475 -5.59 -11.43 20.31
CA ASP A 475 -6.86 -11.40 21.04
C ASP A 475 -7.70 -12.65 20.70
N LYS A 476 -7.55 -13.23 19.49
CA LYS A 476 -8.08 -14.56 19.10
C LYS A 476 -7.20 -15.75 19.51
N ARG A 477 -6.12 -15.52 20.26
CA ARG A 477 -5.09 -16.51 20.67
C ARG A 477 -4.34 -17.24 19.53
N LEU A 478 -4.66 -16.98 18.27
CA LEU A 478 -4.05 -17.60 17.09
C LEU A 478 -2.52 -17.48 17.01
N HIS A 479 -1.94 -16.43 17.59
CA HIS A 479 -0.47 -16.26 17.68
C HIS A 479 0.32 -17.42 18.30
N GLN A 480 -0.33 -18.32 19.04
CA GLN A 480 0.28 -19.51 19.64
C GLN A 480 0.62 -20.59 18.60
N PHE A 481 -0.02 -20.56 17.42
CA PHE A 481 0.18 -21.56 16.36
C PHE A 481 1.26 -21.19 15.35
N ILE A 482 2.02 -20.11 15.58
CA ILE A 482 3.09 -19.65 14.67
C ILE A 482 4.31 -20.57 14.81
N ILE A 483 4.75 -21.17 13.71
CA ILE A 483 5.86 -22.11 13.66
C ILE A 483 7.16 -21.32 13.46
N TYR A 484 7.97 -21.22 14.51
CA TYR A 484 9.32 -20.65 14.47
C TYR A 484 10.39 -21.76 14.33
N SER A 485 11.63 -21.36 14.04
CA SER A 485 12.79 -22.22 14.28
C SER A 485 13.16 -22.23 15.77
N GLU A 486 13.68 -23.35 16.24
CA GLU A 486 14.01 -23.58 17.65
C GLU A 486 14.98 -22.51 18.19
N GLU A 487 15.97 -22.10 17.39
CA GLU A 487 16.94 -21.04 17.73
C GLU A 487 16.35 -19.65 18.05
N VAL A 488 15.12 -19.38 17.60
CA VAL A 488 14.48 -18.06 17.72
C VAL A 488 13.16 -18.07 18.47
N GLN A 489 12.55 -19.23 18.73
CA GLN A 489 11.21 -19.31 19.32
C GLN A 489 11.11 -18.53 20.63
N ASP A 490 12.00 -18.79 21.60
CA ASP A 490 12.07 -18.07 22.87
C ASP A 490 12.15 -16.55 22.68
N LYS A 491 12.92 -16.10 21.68
CA LYS A 491 13.11 -14.68 21.37
C LYS A 491 11.80 -14.05 20.88
N TYR A 492 11.01 -14.76 20.06
CA TYR A 492 9.71 -14.28 19.60
C TYR A 492 8.63 -14.35 20.68
N GLU A 493 8.67 -15.32 21.57
CA GLU A 493 7.73 -15.43 22.69
C GLU A 493 7.92 -14.28 23.69
N HIS A 494 9.16 -14.04 24.12
CA HIS A 494 9.48 -13.05 25.16
C HIS A 494 9.62 -11.61 24.62
N ASN A 495 10.15 -11.41 23.41
CA ASN A 495 10.39 -10.07 22.87
C ASN A 495 9.21 -9.53 22.05
N ARG A 496 8.41 -8.65 22.67
CA ARG A 496 7.28 -7.95 22.03
C ARG A 496 7.66 -7.21 20.73
N ARG A 497 8.92 -6.76 20.56
CA ARG A 497 9.38 -6.07 19.33
C ARG A 497 9.52 -7.01 18.14
N LEU A 498 9.80 -8.29 18.36
CA LEU A 498 9.86 -9.34 17.33
C LEU A 498 8.48 -9.96 17.10
N ARG A 499 7.75 -10.26 18.18
CA ARG A 499 6.40 -10.85 18.15
C ARG A 499 5.37 -10.02 17.40
N ASN A 500 5.38 -8.69 17.60
CA ASN A 500 4.34 -7.82 17.04
C ASN A 500 4.38 -7.78 15.48
N PRO A 501 5.55 -7.61 14.82
CA PRO A 501 5.69 -7.83 13.38
C PRO A 501 5.21 -9.20 12.91
N ALA A 502 5.70 -10.30 13.51
CA ALA A 502 5.32 -11.67 13.09
C ALA A 502 3.79 -11.90 13.17
N THR A 503 3.17 -11.53 14.29
CA THR A 503 1.69 -11.61 14.43
C THR A 503 0.92 -10.71 13.46
N THR A 504 1.52 -9.61 12.97
CA THR A 504 0.92 -8.78 11.93
C THR A 504 1.00 -9.46 10.56
N ALA A 505 2.18 -9.99 10.24
CA ALA A 505 2.44 -10.65 8.97
C ALA A 505 1.59 -11.92 8.79
N VAL A 506 1.45 -12.73 9.85
CA VAL A 506 0.55 -13.91 9.86
C VAL A 506 -0.91 -13.48 9.66
N GLN A 507 -1.36 -12.39 10.30
CA GLN A 507 -2.73 -11.91 10.11
C GLN A 507 -2.97 -11.38 8.68
N GLN A 508 -1.99 -10.71 8.10
CA GLN A 508 -2.02 -10.32 6.68
C GLN A 508 -2.03 -11.56 5.78
N ALA A 509 -1.20 -12.56 6.05
CA ALA A 509 -1.17 -13.81 5.29
C ALA A 509 -2.52 -14.55 5.31
N LEU A 510 -3.24 -14.56 6.44
CA LEU A 510 -4.59 -15.11 6.51
C LEU A 510 -5.58 -14.36 5.59
N HIS A 511 -5.49 -13.02 5.50
CA HIS A 511 -6.28 -12.26 4.53
C HIS A 511 -5.85 -12.55 3.07
N GLY A 512 -4.55 -12.77 2.83
CA GLY A 512 -4.03 -13.16 1.52
C GLY A 512 -4.54 -14.53 1.07
N LEU A 513 -4.57 -15.51 1.97
CA LEU A 513 -5.13 -16.84 1.74
C LEU A 513 -6.63 -16.80 1.50
N SER A 514 -7.36 -16.10 2.37
CA SER A 514 -8.80 -15.86 2.21
C SER A 514 -9.13 -15.27 0.83
N TYR A 515 -8.31 -14.33 0.36
CA TYR A 515 -8.46 -13.75 -0.97
C TYR A 515 -8.20 -14.74 -2.11
N THR A 516 -7.18 -15.60 -2.00
CA THR A 516 -6.87 -16.57 -3.08
C THR A 516 -7.83 -17.75 -3.15
N VAL A 517 -8.51 -18.10 -2.06
CA VAL A 517 -9.40 -19.28 -1.96
C VAL A 517 -10.89 -18.93 -2.06
N TYR A 518 -11.30 -17.79 -1.49
CA TYR A 518 -12.70 -17.33 -1.41
C TYR A 518 -12.93 -15.90 -1.94
N GLY A 519 -11.88 -15.21 -2.38
CA GLY A 519 -11.97 -13.87 -2.95
C GLY A 519 -12.24 -12.75 -1.93
N LYS A 520 -12.46 -11.54 -2.46
CA LYS A 520 -12.67 -10.32 -1.67
C LYS A 520 -13.82 -10.40 -0.62
N PRO A 521 -14.94 -11.13 -0.83
CA PRO A 521 -16.00 -11.24 0.18
C PRO A 521 -15.53 -11.85 1.50
N ASP A 522 -14.74 -12.92 1.45
CA ASP A 522 -14.26 -13.61 2.67
C ASP A 522 -13.24 -12.77 3.44
N VAL A 523 -12.42 -11.96 2.74
CA VAL A 523 -11.54 -10.97 3.39
C VAL A 523 -12.36 -9.95 4.19
N ARG A 524 -13.51 -9.51 3.67
CA ARG A 524 -14.43 -8.61 4.42
C ARG A 524 -15.00 -9.32 5.66
N ARG A 525 -15.42 -10.58 5.53
CA ARG A 525 -15.90 -11.40 6.66
C ARG A 525 -14.82 -11.54 7.74
N LEU A 526 -13.60 -11.92 7.37
CA LEU A 526 -12.47 -12.01 8.30
C LEU A 526 -12.19 -10.66 8.99
N MET A 527 -12.08 -9.58 8.22
CA MET A 527 -11.76 -8.26 8.77
C MET A 527 -12.86 -7.69 9.69
N PHE A 528 -14.14 -7.85 9.35
CA PHE A 528 -15.22 -7.14 10.05
C PHE A 528 -16.04 -8.01 11.00
N GLU A 529 -16.13 -9.33 10.79
CA GLU A 529 -16.93 -10.23 11.63
C GLU A 529 -16.09 -11.14 12.52
N VAL A 530 -14.90 -11.55 12.07
CA VAL A 530 -13.99 -12.38 12.85
C VAL A 530 -13.07 -11.50 13.69
N PHE A 531 -12.29 -10.60 13.07
CA PHE A 531 -11.30 -9.76 13.74
C PHE A 531 -11.83 -8.41 14.24
N ASP A 532 -12.99 -7.94 13.75
CA ASP A 532 -13.66 -6.70 14.18
C ASP A 532 -12.75 -5.45 14.10
N PHE A 533 -12.18 -5.20 12.92
CA PHE A 533 -11.27 -4.08 12.65
C PHE A 533 -11.87 -2.68 12.89
N GLU A 534 -13.18 -2.56 13.10
CA GLU A 534 -13.82 -1.29 13.42
C GLU A 534 -13.76 -0.97 14.93
N GLN A 535 -13.59 -1.98 15.80
CA GLN A 535 -13.46 -1.81 17.25
C GLN A 535 -12.00 -1.50 17.66
N ILE A 536 -11.71 -0.20 17.83
CA ILE A 536 -10.42 0.31 18.32
C ILE A 536 -10.14 -0.13 19.77
N GLN A 537 -11.20 -0.43 20.53
CA GLN A 537 -11.16 -1.03 21.87
C GLN A 537 -12.10 -2.24 21.89
N PRO A 538 -11.72 -3.35 22.55
CA PRO A 538 -12.59 -4.51 22.69
C PRO A 538 -13.81 -4.15 23.54
N LYS A 539 -14.93 -4.85 23.33
CA LYS A 539 -16.00 -4.94 24.34
C LYS A 539 -15.39 -5.37 25.67
N ALA A 540 -15.82 -4.73 26.76
CA ALA A 540 -15.58 -5.28 28.09
C ALA A 540 -16.19 -6.68 28.15
N VAL A 541 -15.41 -7.63 28.66
CA VAL A 541 -15.84 -9.00 28.96
C VAL A 541 -16.46 -9.00 30.35
#